data_AF-G0NB19-F1
#
_entry.id   AF-G0NB19-F1
#
_cell.length_a   1.000
_cell.length_b   1.000
_cell.length_c   1.000
_cell.angle_alpha   90.00
_cell.angle_beta   90.00
_cell.angle_gamma   90.00
#
_symmetry.space_group_name_H-M   'P 1'
#
loop_
_entity.id
_entity.type
_entity.pdbx_description
1 polymer ?
#
loop_
_entity_poly.entity_id
_entity_poly.type
_entity_poly.pdbx_seq_one_letter_code
_entity_poly.pdbx_strand_id
1 'polypeptide(L)'
;MHEKCPATCGKCNRKNANLCADKSKPEVCTAMLTFCNTIDYYDLLSVECPSTCNRCPHNGTNPNGNGGNEGNGDGPQTCTDVANDCSANLNRCSNDKYAPLMHRLCPATCNSCKSCEDFHKMCSTWVAHGFCTKYSQAAISKTCPKSCDLCK
;
A
#
# COMPACT_ATOMS: atom_id res chain seq x y z
N MET A 1 -12.05 -10.59 -30.10
CA MET A 1 -12.07 -9.31 -29.39
C MET A 1 -12.71 -9.54 -28.03
N HIS A 2 -11.92 -9.73 -26.98
CA HIS A 2 -12.44 -9.74 -25.62
C HIS A 2 -11.86 -8.51 -24.95
N GLU A 3 -12.71 -7.49 -24.87
CA GLU A 3 -12.40 -6.19 -24.32
C GLU A 3 -12.16 -6.36 -22.82
N LYS A 4 -10.88 -6.35 -22.44
CA LYS A 4 -10.31 -5.99 -21.13
C LYS A 4 -11.10 -6.52 -19.91
N CYS A 5 -10.63 -7.62 -19.32
CA CYS A 5 -10.98 -7.96 -17.93
C CYS A 5 -9.94 -7.36 -16.97
N PRO A 6 -10.34 -6.54 -15.98
CA PRO A 6 -9.42 -5.88 -15.05
C PRO A 6 -9.06 -6.72 -13.80
N ALA A 7 -9.07 -8.06 -13.89
CA ALA A 7 -9.06 -8.90 -12.68
C ALA A 7 -7.97 -9.99 -12.59
N THR A 8 -6.99 -10.05 -13.50
CA THR A 8 -5.74 -10.82 -13.31
C THR A 8 -4.66 -10.35 -14.28
N CYS A 9 -3.44 -10.12 -13.80
CA CYS A 9 -2.27 -10.48 -14.60
C CYS A 9 -2.35 -11.99 -14.89
N GLY A 10 -2.89 -12.30 -16.07
CA GLY A 10 -3.19 -13.67 -16.50
C GLY A 10 -4.50 -13.79 -17.26
N LYS A 11 -4.60 -14.82 -18.12
CA LYS A 11 -5.78 -15.09 -18.98
C LYS A 11 -7.01 -15.50 -18.14
N CYS A 12 -8.14 -14.84 -18.37
CA CYS A 12 -9.38 -15.06 -17.60
C CYS A 12 -10.07 -16.40 -17.87
N ASN A 13 -10.62 -17.01 -16.82
CA ASN A 13 -11.63 -18.07 -16.89
C ASN A 13 -12.79 -17.74 -15.90
N ARG A 14 -14.02 -18.18 -16.22
CA ARG A 14 -15.29 -17.89 -15.52
C ARG A 14 -15.30 -18.07 -13.99
N LYS A 15 -14.32 -18.78 -13.42
CA LYS A 15 -14.26 -19.07 -11.97
C LYS A 15 -13.61 -17.94 -11.15
N ASN A 16 -12.87 -17.02 -11.77
CA ASN A 16 -12.04 -16.01 -11.07
C ASN A 16 -12.62 -14.58 -11.11
N ALA A 17 -13.81 -14.39 -11.69
CA ALA A 17 -14.36 -13.07 -12.02
C ALA A 17 -14.81 -12.23 -10.81
N ASN A 18 -14.88 -12.82 -9.61
CA ASN A 18 -15.48 -12.21 -8.41
C ASN A 18 -14.48 -12.05 -7.24
N LEU A 19 -13.18 -12.15 -7.46
CA LEU A 19 -12.21 -12.16 -6.34
C LEU A 19 -11.90 -10.77 -5.75
N CYS A 20 -12.16 -9.71 -6.50
CA CYS A 20 -12.13 -8.35 -6.00
C CYS A 20 -12.98 -7.51 -6.97
N ALA A 21 -14.13 -7.04 -6.47
CA ALA A 21 -15.08 -6.22 -7.20
C ALA A 21 -15.32 -4.94 -6.40
N ASP A 22 -15.69 -3.86 -7.10
CA ASP A 22 -16.15 -2.64 -6.46
C ASP A 22 -17.43 -2.92 -5.66
N LYS A 23 -17.47 -2.41 -4.42
CA LYS A 23 -18.66 -2.49 -3.55
C LYS A 23 -19.66 -1.40 -3.88
N SER A 24 -19.13 -0.24 -4.25
CA SER A 24 -19.91 0.92 -4.66
C SER A 24 -20.40 0.78 -6.10
N LYS A 25 -21.41 1.57 -6.45
CA LYS A 25 -21.99 1.51 -7.79
C LYS A 25 -20.97 1.95 -8.86
N PRO A 26 -21.02 1.38 -10.08
CA PRO A 26 -20.10 1.74 -11.16
C PRO A 26 -20.04 3.24 -11.45
N GLU A 27 -21.16 3.96 -11.34
CA GLU A 27 -21.21 5.40 -11.58
C GLU A 27 -20.40 6.17 -10.53
N VAL A 28 -20.44 5.72 -9.27
CA VAL A 28 -19.70 6.32 -8.16
C VAL A 28 -18.20 6.06 -8.33
N CYS A 29 -17.81 4.82 -8.58
CA CYS A 29 -16.40 4.48 -8.75
C CYS A 29 -15.80 5.15 -9.99
N THR A 30 -16.54 5.24 -11.10
CA THR A 30 -16.09 5.95 -12.31
C THR A 30 -15.92 7.45 -12.06
N ALA A 31 -16.86 8.07 -11.34
CA ALA A 31 -16.75 9.48 -10.98
C ALA A 31 -15.57 9.78 -10.04
N MET A 32 -15.23 8.82 -9.17
CA MET A 32 -14.19 8.97 -8.16
C MET A 32 -12.79 8.47 -8.60
N LEU A 33 -12.66 8.02 -9.85
CA LEU A 33 -11.45 7.38 -10.38
C LEU A 33 -10.21 8.29 -10.30
N THR A 34 -10.37 9.59 -10.50
CA THR A 34 -9.28 10.58 -10.38
C THR A 34 -8.79 10.76 -8.94
N PHE A 35 -9.60 10.41 -7.95
CA PHE A 35 -9.30 10.54 -6.53
C PHE A 35 -8.73 9.25 -5.93
N CYS A 36 -8.54 8.19 -6.71
CA CYS A 36 -7.94 6.96 -6.21
C CYS A 36 -6.65 7.27 -5.43
N ASN A 37 -5.73 8.04 -6.03
CA ASN A 37 -4.43 8.38 -5.44
C ASN A 37 -4.39 9.75 -4.74
N THR A 38 -5.48 10.20 -4.14
CA THR A 38 -5.48 11.41 -3.29
C THR A 38 -5.55 11.04 -1.80
N ILE A 39 -4.93 11.85 -0.94
CA ILE A 39 -4.82 11.56 0.49
C ILE A 39 -6.19 11.33 1.13
N ASP A 40 -7.16 12.21 0.89
CA ASP A 40 -8.45 12.17 1.58
C ASP A 40 -9.33 10.97 1.17
N TYR A 41 -9.15 10.44 -0.04
CA TYR A 41 -10.00 9.37 -0.60
C TYR A 41 -9.29 8.03 -0.73
N TYR A 42 -7.99 7.97 -0.43
CA TYR A 42 -7.17 6.77 -0.64
C TYR A 42 -7.77 5.55 0.07
N ASP A 43 -7.99 5.62 1.39
CA ASP A 43 -8.50 4.48 2.16
C ASP A 43 -9.94 4.12 1.79
N LEU A 44 -10.79 5.13 1.57
CA LEU A 44 -12.19 4.94 1.19
C LEU A 44 -12.30 4.17 -0.14
N LEU A 45 -11.59 4.63 -1.17
CA LEU A 45 -11.65 4.02 -2.49
C LEU A 45 -10.92 2.68 -2.55
N SER A 46 -9.97 2.43 -1.64
CA SER A 46 -9.36 1.10 -1.48
C SER A 46 -10.35 0.05 -0.95
N VAL A 47 -11.43 0.47 -0.29
CA VAL A 47 -12.46 -0.44 0.27
C VAL A 47 -13.71 -0.49 -0.60
N GLU A 48 -14.11 0.66 -1.14
CA GLU A 48 -15.35 0.82 -1.90
C GLU A 48 -15.18 0.56 -3.40
N CYS A 49 -14.04 0.95 -3.94
CA CYS A 49 -13.74 0.85 -5.36
C CYS A 49 -12.35 0.19 -5.64
N PRO A 50 -12.02 -0.95 -4.97
CA PRO A 50 -10.70 -1.57 -5.11
C PRO A 50 -10.39 -2.01 -6.54
N SER A 51 -11.39 -2.37 -7.34
CA SER A 51 -11.19 -2.80 -8.72
C SER A 51 -11.00 -1.59 -9.63
N THR A 52 -11.84 -0.56 -9.48
CA THR A 52 -11.70 0.68 -10.24
C THR A 52 -10.37 1.39 -9.96
N CYS A 53 -9.89 1.35 -8.71
CA CYS A 53 -8.59 1.91 -8.34
C CYS A 53 -7.40 0.95 -8.53
N ASN A 54 -7.62 -0.25 -9.08
CA ASN A 54 -6.60 -1.29 -9.28
C ASN A 54 -5.84 -1.69 -8.00
N ARG A 55 -6.54 -1.75 -6.86
CA ARG A 55 -6.02 -2.08 -5.52
C ARG A 55 -6.38 -3.48 -5.05
N CYS A 56 -6.77 -4.36 -5.97
CA CYS A 56 -7.18 -5.72 -5.62
C CYS A 56 -6.01 -6.53 -5.03
N PRO A 57 -6.21 -7.23 -3.89
CA PRO A 57 -5.19 -8.08 -3.31
C PRO A 57 -5.00 -9.33 -4.16
N HIS A 58 -3.79 -9.55 -4.69
CA HIS A 58 -3.46 -10.76 -5.44
C HIS A 58 -3.44 -11.97 -4.51
N ASN A 59 -4.30 -12.94 -4.83
CA ASN A 59 -4.28 -14.34 -4.39
C ASN A 59 -3.42 -14.68 -3.14
N GLY A 60 -4.02 -14.59 -1.96
CA GLY A 60 -3.84 -15.65 -0.95
C GLY A 60 -2.73 -15.51 0.10
N THR A 61 -2.04 -14.37 0.25
CA THR A 61 -1.32 -14.10 1.51
C THR A 61 -1.42 -12.63 1.92
N ASN A 62 -1.95 -12.45 3.12
CA ASN A 62 -1.88 -11.29 4.01
C ASN A 62 -3.09 -10.32 4.00
N PRO A 63 -3.86 -10.26 5.10
CA PRO A 63 -4.96 -9.29 5.32
C PRO A 63 -4.49 -7.83 5.45
N ASN A 64 -3.17 -7.59 5.45
CA ASN A 64 -2.56 -6.26 5.48
C ASN A 64 -1.61 -6.12 4.29
N GLY A 65 -2.13 -5.76 3.11
CA GLY A 65 -1.35 -5.66 1.88
C GLY A 65 -1.68 -4.41 1.08
N ASN A 66 -0.70 -3.51 1.01
CA ASN A 66 -0.60 -2.43 0.04
C ASN A 66 -0.99 -2.89 -1.37
N GLY A 67 -2.15 -2.45 -1.85
CA GLY A 67 -2.55 -2.57 -3.25
C GLY A 67 -1.87 -1.48 -4.09
N GLY A 68 -0.59 -1.68 -4.39
CA GLY A 68 0.13 -0.92 -5.40
C GLY A 68 0.57 -1.88 -6.50
N ASN A 69 -0.11 -1.79 -7.65
CA ASN A 69 0.20 -2.29 -8.99
C ASN A 69 1.33 -3.31 -9.17
N GLU A 70 0.99 -4.41 -9.84
CA GLU A 70 1.91 -5.41 -10.37
C GLU A 70 3.02 -4.82 -11.24
N GLY A 71 4.21 -4.73 -10.66
CA GLY A 71 5.40 -5.31 -11.26
C GLY A 71 5.97 -6.28 -10.24
N ASN A 72 6.33 -7.50 -10.68
CA ASN A 72 7.04 -8.54 -9.93
C ASN A 72 7.50 -8.15 -8.52
N GLY A 73 6.99 -8.87 -7.51
CA GLY A 73 7.64 -8.94 -6.21
C GLY A 73 9.14 -9.16 -6.39
N ASP A 74 9.93 -8.49 -5.56
CA ASP A 74 11.39 -8.25 -5.67
C ASP A 74 11.82 -6.93 -6.35
N GLY A 75 11.04 -5.86 -6.20
CA GLY A 75 11.46 -4.48 -6.49
C GLY A 75 11.84 -3.71 -5.21
N PRO A 76 12.96 -2.96 -5.16
CA PRO A 76 13.27 -2.10 -4.02
C PRO A 76 12.09 -1.13 -3.82
N GLN A 77 11.52 -1.08 -2.62
CA GLN A 77 10.53 -0.07 -2.26
C GLN A 77 11.24 1.28 -2.30
N THR A 78 11.25 1.91 -3.47
CA THR A 78 11.79 3.27 -3.62
C THR A 78 10.94 4.19 -2.78
N CYS A 79 11.58 4.99 -1.93
CA CYS A 79 11.01 6.15 -1.26
C CYS A 79 10.42 7.12 -2.29
N THR A 80 9.20 6.83 -2.74
CA THR A 80 8.51 7.60 -3.76
C THR A 80 7.09 7.79 -3.31
N ASP A 81 6.57 8.98 -3.59
CA ASP A 81 5.21 9.32 -3.24
C ASP A 81 4.22 8.54 -4.13
N VAL A 82 3.25 7.90 -3.48
CA VAL A 82 2.15 7.15 -4.09
C VAL A 82 0.97 8.08 -4.40
N ALA A 83 0.70 9.04 -3.52
CA ALA A 83 -0.34 10.03 -3.74
C ALA A 83 0.14 11.16 -4.65
N ASN A 84 -0.77 11.70 -5.46
CA ASN A 84 -0.45 12.76 -6.42
C ASN A 84 -0.55 14.17 -5.81
N ASP A 85 -1.14 14.29 -4.63
CA ASP A 85 -1.41 15.54 -3.92
C ASP A 85 -0.54 15.70 -2.66
N CYS A 86 0.60 14.99 -2.59
CA CYS A 86 1.52 15.06 -1.46
C CYS A 86 2.02 16.48 -1.16
N SER A 87 2.42 17.23 -2.18
CA SER A 87 2.93 18.60 -2.05
C SER A 87 1.88 19.56 -1.48
N ALA A 88 0.60 19.37 -1.85
CA ALA A 88 -0.51 20.15 -1.31
C ALA A 88 -0.84 19.78 0.15
N ASN A 89 -0.46 18.59 0.60
CA ASN A 89 -0.76 18.05 1.92
C ASN A 89 0.46 17.99 2.86
N LEU A 90 1.53 18.73 2.57
CA LEU A 90 2.76 18.78 3.39
C LEU A 90 2.50 19.08 4.87
N ASN A 91 1.55 19.97 5.18
CA ASN A 91 1.18 20.31 6.55
C ASN A 91 0.58 19.12 7.33
N ARG A 92 0.10 18.10 6.63
CA ARG A 92 -0.50 16.89 7.22
C ARG A 92 0.54 15.87 7.65
N CYS A 93 1.80 16.00 7.21
CA CYS A 93 2.90 15.15 7.67
C CYS A 93 3.10 15.25 9.20
N SER A 94 2.82 16.41 9.79
CA SER A 94 2.96 16.65 11.24
C SER A 94 1.64 16.55 12.01
N ASN A 95 0.54 16.20 11.34
CA ASN A 95 -0.78 16.10 11.95
C ASN A 95 -1.02 14.67 12.44
N ASP A 96 -1.23 14.44 13.74
CA ASP A 96 -1.35 13.09 14.31
C ASP A 96 -2.36 12.18 13.60
N LYS A 97 -3.46 12.74 13.09
CA LYS A 97 -4.50 11.98 12.40
C LYS A 97 -4.06 11.53 11.00
N TYR A 98 -3.35 12.40 10.27
CA TYR A 98 -2.98 12.18 8.88
C TYR A 98 -1.53 11.73 8.71
N ALA A 99 -0.67 11.89 9.71
CA ALA A 99 0.75 11.54 9.67
C ALA A 99 0.95 10.06 9.30
N PRO A 100 0.22 9.07 9.86
CA PRO A 100 0.37 7.68 9.42
C PRO A 100 0.03 7.46 7.95
N LEU A 101 -0.98 8.17 7.45
CA LEU A 101 -1.41 8.10 6.04
C LEU A 101 -0.38 8.78 5.12
N MET A 102 0.09 9.96 5.51
CA MET A 102 1.10 10.74 4.80
C MET A 102 2.45 10.02 4.76
N HIS A 103 2.88 9.36 5.84
CA HIS A 103 4.12 8.58 5.82
C HIS A 103 4.03 7.33 4.94
N ARG A 104 2.82 6.81 4.69
CA ARG A 104 2.61 5.67 3.79
C ARG A 104 2.48 6.12 2.32
N LEU A 105 1.78 7.22 2.07
CA LEU A 105 1.45 7.68 0.72
C LEU A 105 2.41 8.74 0.17
N CYS A 106 3.07 9.48 1.05
CA CYS A 106 3.97 10.57 0.73
C CYS A 106 5.30 10.48 1.50
N PRO A 107 5.97 9.32 1.51
CA PRO A 107 7.15 9.13 2.34
C PRO A 107 8.32 10.06 1.94
N ALA A 108 8.44 10.40 0.66
CA ALA A 108 9.47 11.30 0.16
C ALA A 108 9.15 12.76 0.51
N THR A 109 7.91 13.19 0.24
CA THR A 109 7.45 14.56 0.55
C THR A 109 7.49 14.85 2.06
N CYS A 110 7.12 13.88 2.91
CA CYS A 110 7.21 14.03 4.37
C CYS A 110 8.62 13.78 4.93
N ASN A 111 9.61 13.47 4.08
CA ASN A 111 10.97 13.10 4.47
C ASN A 111 11.01 11.96 5.53
N SER A 112 9.96 11.12 5.57
CA SER A 112 9.87 9.99 6.49
C SER A 112 10.65 8.77 6.02
N CYS A 113 11.24 8.83 4.83
CA CYS A 113 12.21 7.84 4.39
C CYS A 113 13.51 7.86 5.19
N LYS A 114 13.86 9.01 5.81
CA LYS A 114 15.06 9.12 6.64
C LYS A 114 14.94 8.48 8.01
N SER A 115 13.73 8.37 8.57
CA SER A 115 13.48 7.77 9.89
C SER A 115 13.30 6.26 9.84
N CYS A 116 13.74 5.63 8.74
CA CYS A 116 13.70 4.19 8.62
C CYS A 116 14.92 3.60 9.34
N GLU A 117 14.85 3.66 10.66
CA GLU A 117 15.84 3.16 11.61
C GLU A 117 15.23 2.14 12.54
N ASP A 118 16.07 1.27 13.08
CA ASP A 118 15.64 0.31 14.08
C ASP A 118 15.34 1.04 15.39
N PHE A 119 14.09 0.94 15.85
CA PHE A 119 13.67 1.53 17.12
C PHE A 119 14.15 0.70 18.32
N HIS A 120 14.53 -0.56 18.11
CA HIS A 120 14.99 -1.44 19.17
C HIS A 120 16.44 -1.88 19.01
N LYS A 121 17.21 -1.81 20.09
CA LYS A 121 18.64 -2.18 20.09
C LYS A 121 18.90 -3.66 19.80
N MET A 122 17.91 -4.52 20.06
CA MET A 122 18.00 -5.97 19.79
C MET A 122 17.53 -6.36 18.39
N CYS A 123 17.27 -5.41 17.50
CA CYS A 123 16.81 -5.74 16.15
C CYS A 123 17.74 -6.72 15.44
N SER A 124 19.06 -6.54 15.53
CA SER A 124 20.04 -7.47 14.95
C SER A 124 19.90 -8.91 15.47
N THR A 125 19.62 -9.08 16.76
CA THR A 125 19.39 -10.41 17.37
C THR A 125 18.04 -10.98 16.97
N TRP A 126 17.00 -10.16 17.00
CA TRP A 126 15.63 -10.56 16.68
C TRP A 126 15.48 -10.99 15.23
N VAL A 127 16.10 -10.27 14.30
CA VAL A 127 16.17 -10.66 12.89
C VAL A 127 16.84 -12.02 12.73
N ALA A 128 17.96 -12.28 13.42
CA ALA A 128 18.60 -13.60 13.46
C ALA A 128 17.68 -14.72 13.99
N HIS A 129 16.74 -14.41 14.89
CA HIS A 129 15.75 -15.36 15.41
C HIS A 129 14.43 -15.41 14.61
N GLY A 130 14.37 -14.72 13.47
CA GLY A 130 13.22 -14.73 12.56
C GLY A 130 12.13 -13.70 12.87
N PHE A 131 12.46 -12.58 13.51
CA PHE A 131 11.50 -11.52 13.83
C PHE A 131 10.76 -10.97 12.60
N CYS A 132 11.47 -10.78 11.50
CA CYS A 132 10.91 -10.23 10.25
C CYS A 132 9.88 -11.15 9.58
N THR A 133 9.79 -12.42 9.97
CA THR A 133 8.85 -13.39 9.40
C THR A 133 7.82 -13.92 10.40
N LYS A 134 8.10 -13.80 11.70
CA LYS A 134 7.21 -14.28 12.78
C LYS A 134 6.18 -13.25 13.24
N TYR A 135 6.44 -11.96 13.06
CA TYR A 135 5.59 -10.88 13.58
C TYR A 135 4.81 -10.20 12.47
N SER A 136 3.75 -9.46 12.84
CA SER A 136 2.96 -8.71 11.87
C SER A 136 3.79 -7.57 11.25
N GLN A 137 3.53 -7.26 9.98
CA GLN A 137 4.22 -6.17 9.27
C GLN A 137 4.18 -4.85 10.06
N ALA A 138 3.06 -4.56 10.73
CA ALA A 138 2.91 -3.38 11.57
C ALA A 138 3.85 -3.38 12.79
N ALA A 139 4.10 -4.54 13.41
CA ALA A 139 5.07 -4.67 14.49
C ALA A 139 6.50 -4.57 13.94
N ILE A 140 6.77 -5.18 12.79
CA ILE A 140 8.11 -5.14 12.19
C ILE A 140 8.48 -3.71 11.80
N SER A 141 7.59 -2.99 11.11
CA SER A 141 7.81 -1.60 10.69
C SER A 141 7.95 -0.62 11.87
N LYS A 142 7.34 -0.92 13.03
CA LYS A 142 7.43 -0.08 14.24
C LYS A 142 8.63 -0.38 15.11
N THR A 143 9.29 -1.52 14.91
CA THR A 143 10.32 -2.00 15.84
C THR A 143 11.67 -2.11 15.15
N CYS A 144 11.73 -2.84 14.04
CA CYS A 144 12.97 -3.14 13.33
C CYS A 144 12.84 -2.95 11.81
N PRO A 145 12.34 -1.80 11.33
CA PRO A 145 12.14 -1.60 9.90
C PRO A 145 13.45 -1.69 9.12
N LYS A 146 14.57 -1.24 9.70
CA LYS A 146 15.87 -1.19 9.02
C LYS A 146 16.55 -2.55 8.99
N SER A 147 16.63 -3.24 10.12
CA SER A 147 17.22 -4.58 10.21
C SER A 147 16.41 -5.63 9.45
N CYS A 148 15.11 -5.40 9.24
CA CYS A 148 14.26 -6.27 8.42
C CYS A 148 14.21 -5.86 6.94
N ASP A 149 15.14 -5.00 6.49
CA ASP A 149 15.25 -4.52 5.10
C ASP A 149 13.94 -3.91 4.54
N LEU A 150 13.11 -3.36 5.43
CA LEU A 150 11.91 -2.61 5.05
C LEU A 150 12.23 -1.16 4.66
N CYS A 151 13.49 -0.76 4.87
CA CYS A 151 14.04 0.55 4.59
C CYS A 151 14.94 0.47 3.36
N LYS A 152 14.54 1.07 2.23
CA LYS A 152 15.45 1.36 1.11
C LYS A 152 15.34 2.81 0.69
#